data_AF-A0ABD5ZSX4-F1
#
_entry.id   AF-A0ABD5ZSX4-F1
#
_cell.length_a   1.000
_cell.length_b   1.000
_cell.length_c   1.000
_cell.angle_alpha   90.00
_cell.angle_beta   90.00
_cell.angle_gamma   90.00
#
_symmetry.space_group_name_H-M   'P 1'
#
loop_
_entity.id
_entity.type
_entity.pdbx_description
1 polymer ?
#
loop_
_entity_poly.entity_id
_entity_poly.type
_entity_poly.pdbx_seq_one_letter_code
_entity_poly.pdbx_strand_id
1 'polypeptide(L)'
;MEIVENNVWGTRAGRGTFSNTYDKLRSGVAYAHAPTERYINEDGETVESEPFAQPIGQHTSISQGDMRSLDIENEYDAVITDPPYYDNIVYSEVANYFYVWQQLLLEDTYDCFRGEMTPRTESIVTNPFEGKTDEDFEAELEEAFTVIKRALTEDGVLAFTYHHSDSESWGELLESLCEAGFEVTASYPIAADVNKFITGEAVEFDIIIVARPSQDREPVSWRNLRRRIIKTTKETHMRLADSQELSEGDIGVIEMGRAFHEYSKHHGAVRSGDTIMTAKEVVQEIYGILQEASDVGELDVYLDLLAMSDPSYSDLNMLSKGTKADAESMRRMKLYRIEDGQLILGTWNDPQRIAYIRTRLSGDDPESVSPLGKAQFLRYQYEEGKALGEWLDRWSDTESLRDICEQLADATGDETFNRLVGSDKTFDEYQ
;
A
#
# COMPACT_ATOMS: atom_id res chain seq x y z
N MET A 1 33.79 1.97 -0.65
CA MET A 1 33.87 3.17 0.21
C MET A 1 34.83 2.80 1.33
N GLU A 2 36.00 3.45 1.43
CA GLU A 2 36.87 3.23 2.60
C GLU A 2 36.19 3.88 3.80
N ILE A 3 35.87 3.07 4.81
CA ILE A 3 35.29 3.56 6.06
C ILE A 3 36.44 4.17 6.87
N VAL A 4 36.45 5.51 6.95
CA VAL A 4 37.44 6.24 7.76
C VAL A 4 36.80 6.54 9.12
N GLU A 5 37.50 6.20 10.20
CA GLU A 5 37.10 6.56 11.55
C GLU A 5 36.99 8.08 11.68
N ASN A 6 35.82 8.57 12.13
CA ASN A 6 35.57 9.99 12.23
C ASN A 6 36.29 10.59 13.46
N ASN A 7 36.83 11.80 13.34
CA ASN A 7 37.40 12.48 14.50
C ASN A 7 36.26 12.91 15.45
N VAL A 8 36.32 12.46 16.70
CA VAL A 8 35.27 12.72 17.71
C VAL A 8 35.03 14.22 17.92
N TRP A 9 36.07 15.05 17.92
CA TRP A 9 35.93 16.49 18.13
C TRP A 9 35.37 17.18 16.88
N GLY A 10 35.86 16.80 15.70
CA GLY A 10 35.39 17.33 14.43
C GLY A 10 36.51 17.58 13.43
N THR A 11 36.17 17.53 12.14
CA THR A 11 37.03 18.01 11.05
C THR A 11 36.21 18.84 10.08
N ARG A 12 36.80 19.24 8.94
CA ARG A 12 36.09 19.92 7.85
C ARG A 12 34.86 19.14 7.34
N ALA A 13 34.85 17.82 7.46
CA ALA A 13 33.74 16.96 7.03
C ALA A 13 33.55 15.78 8.01
N GLY A 14 32.35 15.18 8.00
CA GLY A 14 32.01 14.01 8.83
C GLY A 14 30.66 14.15 9.53
N ARG A 15 30.00 13.03 9.84
CA ARG A 15 28.71 13.00 10.57
C ARG A 15 28.93 12.61 12.04
N GLY A 16 28.18 13.22 12.96
CA GLY A 16 28.18 12.82 14.38
C GLY A 16 29.37 13.28 15.22
N THR A 17 30.14 14.27 14.79
CA THR A 17 31.23 14.84 15.59
C THR A 17 30.70 15.79 16.66
N PHE A 18 31.47 16.01 17.74
CA PHE A 18 31.10 16.93 18.81
C PHE A 18 30.81 18.34 18.27
N SER A 19 31.70 18.91 17.45
CA SER A 19 31.49 20.24 16.86
C SER A 19 30.22 20.30 16.02
N ASN A 20 29.96 19.30 15.17
CA ASN A 20 28.75 19.30 14.35
C ASN A 20 27.48 19.15 15.19
N THR A 21 27.49 18.32 16.23
CA THR A 21 26.36 18.16 17.14
C THR A 21 26.13 19.44 17.96
N TYR A 22 27.19 20.09 18.43
CA TYR A 22 27.10 21.35 19.16
C TYR A 22 26.54 22.49 18.29
N ASP A 23 27.01 22.60 17.04
CA ASP A 23 26.50 23.60 16.09
C ASP A 23 25.05 23.33 15.69
N LYS A 24 24.65 22.05 15.55
CA LYS A 24 23.23 21.66 15.37
C LYS A 24 22.38 22.10 16.55
N LEU A 25 22.83 21.86 17.79
CA LEU A 25 22.12 22.29 18.99
C LEU A 25 21.98 23.81 19.06
N ARG A 26 23.06 24.55 18.77
CA ARG A 26 23.01 26.02 18.68
C ARG A 26 22.03 26.51 17.62
N SER A 27 22.00 25.86 16.46
CA SER A 27 21.07 26.18 15.38
C SER A 27 19.63 25.89 15.78
N GLY A 28 19.38 24.78 16.48
CA GLY A 28 18.07 24.44 17.03
C GLY A 28 17.58 25.44 18.09
N VAL A 29 18.48 25.89 18.98
CA VAL A 29 18.15 26.94 19.96
C VAL A 29 17.86 28.27 19.27
N ALA A 30 18.63 28.64 18.25
CA ALA A 30 18.38 29.85 17.47
C ALA A 30 17.02 29.79 16.74
N TYR A 31 16.72 28.64 16.13
CA TYR A 31 15.42 28.38 15.51
C TYR A 31 14.29 28.46 16.52
N ALA A 32 14.43 27.87 17.71
CA ALA A 32 13.39 27.93 18.75
C ALA A 32 13.05 29.38 19.17
N HIS A 33 14.02 30.30 19.13
CA HIS A 33 13.77 31.71 19.44
C HIS A 33 13.09 32.50 18.31
N ALA A 34 13.22 32.05 17.06
CA ALA A 34 12.70 32.71 15.88
C ALA A 34 12.31 31.66 14.84
N PRO A 35 11.28 30.84 15.12
CA PRO A 35 10.98 29.69 14.28
C PRO A 35 10.45 30.18 12.93
N THR A 36 10.79 29.46 11.88
CA THR A 36 10.37 29.71 10.50
C THR A 36 9.75 28.45 9.91
N GLU A 37 8.98 28.61 8.84
CA GLU A 37 8.40 27.50 8.08
C GLU A 37 8.90 27.53 6.64
N ARG A 38 9.06 26.36 6.02
CA ARG A 38 9.36 26.24 4.60
C ARG A 38 8.10 25.87 3.83
N TYR A 39 7.86 26.57 2.74
CA TYR A 39 6.72 26.29 1.86
C TYR A 39 7.13 26.43 0.40
N ILE A 40 6.32 25.87 -0.50
CA ILE A 40 6.49 26.04 -1.93
C ILE A 40 5.68 27.26 -2.35
N ASN A 41 6.34 28.26 -2.95
CA ASN A 41 5.67 29.46 -3.45
C ASN A 41 4.92 29.19 -4.78
N GLU A 42 4.23 30.19 -5.31
CA GLU A 42 3.49 30.09 -6.58
C GLU A 42 4.39 29.72 -7.78
N ASP A 43 5.69 30.00 -7.68
CA ASP A 43 6.69 29.68 -8.71
C ASP A 43 7.28 28.26 -8.58
N GLY A 44 6.85 27.49 -7.57
CA GLY A 44 7.35 26.13 -7.31
C GLY A 44 8.67 26.08 -6.54
N GLU A 45 9.14 27.20 -5.98
CA GLU A 45 10.39 27.29 -5.24
C GLU A 45 10.16 27.08 -3.73
N THR A 46 11.05 26.32 -3.09
CA THR A 46 11.08 26.25 -1.62
C THR A 46 11.59 27.57 -1.05
N VAL A 47 10.71 28.26 -0.33
CA VAL A 47 11.01 29.52 0.36
C VAL A 47 10.82 29.36 1.86
N GLU A 48 11.57 30.14 2.63
CA GLU A 48 11.48 30.20 4.09
C GLU A 48 10.65 31.43 4.50
N SER A 49 9.75 31.25 5.47
CA SER A 49 8.91 32.32 5.99
C SER A 49 9.71 33.33 6.82
N GLU A 50 9.12 34.49 7.04
CA GLU A 50 9.55 35.33 8.16
C GLU A 50 9.33 34.58 9.50
N PRO A 51 10.13 34.86 10.54
CA PRO A 51 9.97 34.22 11.83
C PRO A 51 8.59 34.45 12.45
N PHE A 52 8.03 33.40 13.07
CA PHE A 52 6.81 33.53 13.86
C PHE A 52 7.05 34.41 15.09
N ALA A 53 6.00 35.11 15.52
CA ALA A 53 6.07 35.99 16.68
C ALA A 53 6.27 35.24 18.02
N GLN A 54 5.91 33.97 18.08
CA GLN A 54 5.99 33.14 19.28
C GLN A 54 7.18 32.18 19.18
N PRO A 55 8.11 32.21 20.14
CA PRO A 55 9.18 31.22 20.19
C PRO A 55 8.66 29.86 20.66
N ILE A 56 9.35 28.80 20.24
CA ILE A 56 9.12 27.43 20.68
C ILE A 56 9.53 27.29 22.14
N GLY A 57 8.75 26.52 22.91
CA GLY A 57 9.06 26.17 24.31
C GLY A 57 8.41 27.07 25.37
N GLN A 58 7.65 28.10 24.97
CA GLN A 58 6.77 28.80 25.91
C GLN A 58 5.56 27.93 26.24
N HIS A 59 5.15 27.90 27.51
CA HIS A 59 4.02 27.08 28.00
C HIS A 59 4.20 25.57 27.76
N THR A 60 5.44 25.07 27.82
CA THR A 60 5.74 23.65 27.67
C THR A 60 5.90 22.97 29.03
N SER A 61 5.26 21.82 29.19
CA SER A 61 5.52 20.84 30.25
C SER A 61 6.28 19.65 29.67
N ILE A 62 7.25 19.14 30.44
CA ILE A 62 7.96 17.92 30.11
C ILE A 62 7.78 16.96 31.28
N SER A 63 7.35 15.74 30.96
CA SER A 63 7.18 14.66 31.93
C SER A 63 7.92 13.42 31.44
N GLN A 64 8.41 12.61 32.38
CA GLN A 64 8.96 11.29 32.12
C GLN A 64 8.07 10.28 32.83
N GLY A 65 7.59 9.28 32.11
CA GLY A 65 6.74 8.23 32.66
C GLY A 65 6.20 7.32 31.56
N ASP A 66 5.46 6.30 31.97
CA ASP A 66 4.67 5.49 31.06
C ASP A 66 3.41 6.28 30.67
N MET A 67 3.15 6.41 29.36
CA MET A 67 2.01 7.16 28.87
C MET A 67 0.68 6.55 29.37
N ARG A 68 0.63 5.24 29.59
CA ARG A 68 -0.56 4.52 30.08
C ARG A 68 -0.95 4.93 31.50
N SER A 69 0.00 5.52 32.25
CA SER A 69 -0.22 6.01 33.61
C SER A 69 -0.73 7.46 33.69
N LEU A 70 -0.89 8.15 32.56
CA LEU A 70 -1.33 9.54 32.54
C LEU A 70 -2.81 9.66 32.91
N ASP A 71 -3.09 10.38 33.99
CA ASP A 71 -4.45 10.71 34.46
C ASP A 71 -4.87 12.10 33.95
N ILE A 72 -5.12 12.20 32.64
CA ILE A 72 -5.51 13.42 31.95
C ILE A 72 -6.84 13.17 31.23
N GLU A 73 -7.76 14.14 31.30
CA GLU A 73 -9.06 14.09 30.64
C GLU A 73 -9.35 15.39 29.88
N ASN A 74 -9.72 15.28 28.60
CA ASN A 74 -10.25 16.40 27.79
C ASN A 74 -9.40 17.68 27.85
N GLU A 75 -8.08 17.53 27.72
CA GLU A 75 -7.10 18.63 27.87
C GLU A 75 -6.44 19.00 26.54
N TYR A 76 -6.19 18.03 25.65
CA TYR A 76 -5.40 18.25 24.44
C TYR A 76 -6.24 18.30 23.17
N ASP A 77 -5.97 19.29 22.32
CA ASP A 77 -6.55 19.38 20.96
C ASP A 77 -5.92 18.37 20.00
N ALA A 78 -4.66 18.00 20.22
CA ALA A 78 -3.94 17.06 19.38
C ALA A 78 -2.91 16.25 20.16
N VAL A 79 -2.76 14.99 19.78
CA VAL A 79 -1.68 14.09 20.21
C VAL A 79 -0.96 13.63 18.94
N ILE A 80 0.34 13.90 18.88
CA ILE A 80 1.22 13.53 17.77
C ILE A 80 2.26 12.57 18.33
N THR A 81 2.31 11.33 17.84
CA THR A 81 3.14 10.27 18.41
C THR A 81 3.71 9.33 17.35
N ASP A 82 4.71 8.54 17.72
CA ASP A 82 5.32 7.49 16.91
C ASP A 82 5.35 6.19 17.75
N PRO A 83 4.29 5.36 17.67
CA PRO A 83 4.18 4.16 18.47
C PRO A 83 5.24 3.11 18.07
N PRO A 84 5.61 2.19 18.98
CA PRO A 84 6.53 1.11 18.68
C PRO A 84 5.96 0.10 17.67
N TYR A 85 6.84 -0.69 17.05
CA TYR A 85 6.53 -1.66 16.00
C TYR A 85 6.96 -3.08 16.40
N TYR A 86 6.06 -3.85 17.02
CA TYR A 86 6.27 -5.26 17.41
C TYR A 86 7.69 -5.54 17.93
N ASP A 87 8.45 -6.38 17.23
CA ASP A 87 9.83 -6.78 17.52
C ASP A 87 10.88 -6.07 16.64
N ASN A 88 10.47 -5.09 15.82
CA ASN A 88 11.34 -4.46 14.82
C ASN A 88 12.57 -3.80 15.47
N ILE A 89 12.35 -2.97 16.51
CA ILE A 89 13.41 -2.44 17.36
C ILE A 89 12.96 -2.41 18.82
N VAL A 90 13.56 -3.27 19.64
CA VAL A 90 13.37 -3.26 21.10
C VAL A 90 14.21 -2.13 21.72
N TYR A 91 13.69 -0.90 21.66
CA TYR A 91 14.42 0.31 22.08
C TYR A 91 14.95 0.25 23.52
N SER A 92 14.22 -0.38 24.43
CA SER A 92 14.67 -0.59 25.81
C SER A 92 15.97 -1.40 25.88
N GLU A 93 16.12 -2.44 25.07
CA GLU A 93 17.37 -3.22 25.02
C GLU A 93 18.52 -2.43 24.40
N VAL A 94 18.27 -1.74 23.27
CA VAL A 94 19.29 -0.96 22.56
C VAL A 94 19.76 0.24 23.40
N ALA A 95 18.85 0.86 24.14
CA ALA A 95 19.14 2.00 25.01
C ALA A 95 20.11 1.64 26.16
N ASN A 96 20.14 0.38 26.63
CA ASN A 96 21.05 -0.04 27.70
C ASN A 96 22.52 0.20 27.37
N TYR A 97 22.91 0.11 26.09
CA TYR A 97 24.29 0.39 25.66
C TYR A 97 24.73 1.80 26.04
N PHE A 98 23.83 2.79 25.91
CA PHE A 98 24.10 4.18 26.27
C PHE A 98 23.79 4.45 27.75
N TYR A 99 22.82 3.73 28.33
CA TYR A 99 22.37 3.90 29.70
C TYR A 99 23.51 3.76 30.70
N VAL A 100 24.37 2.74 30.55
CA VAL A 100 25.48 2.48 31.49
C VAL A 100 26.45 3.67 31.63
N TRP A 101 26.65 4.45 30.56
CA TRP A 101 27.50 5.65 30.60
C TRP A 101 26.75 6.87 31.14
N GLN A 102 25.48 7.01 30.78
CA GLN A 102 24.62 8.10 31.27
C GLN A 102 24.37 7.98 32.77
N GLN A 103 24.17 6.76 33.28
CA GLN A 103 23.97 6.46 34.69
C GLN A 103 25.11 7.02 35.55
N LEU A 104 26.37 6.79 35.16
CA LEU A 104 27.55 7.32 35.87
C LEU A 104 27.55 8.85 36.05
N LEU A 105 26.83 9.56 35.18
CA LEU A 105 26.75 11.02 35.18
C LEU A 105 25.46 11.56 35.81
N LEU A 106 24.38 10.76 35.80
CA LEU A 106 23.02 11.24 36.01
C LEU A 106 22.29 10.58 37.19
N GLU A 107 22.77 9.46 37.73
CA GLU A 107 22.08 8.68 38.79
C GLU A 107 21.79 9.49 40.07
N ASP A 108 22.69 10.41 40.43
CA ASP A 108 22.53 11.27 41.61
C ASP A 108 21.49 12.39 41.40
N THR A 109 21.17 12.70 40.14
CA THR A 109 20.28 13.83 39.79
C THR A 109 18.90 13.37 39.36
N TYR A 110 18.80 12.24 38.65
CA TYR A 110 17.58 11.77 38.01
C TYR A 110 17.26 10.34 38.40
N ASP A 111 16.10 10.14 39.04
CA ASP A 111 15.68 8.86 39.60
C ASP A 111 15.58 7.73 38.55
N CYS A 112 15.29 8.05 37.28
CA CYS A 112 15.25 7.08 36.18
C CYS A 112 16.61 6.43 35.86
N PHE A 113 17.72 7.02 36.32
CA PHE A 113 19.07 6.46 36.16
C PHE A 113 19.54 5.63 37.37
N ARG A 114 18.69 5.42 38.39
CA ARG A 114 19.06 4.60 39.56
C ARG A 114 18.95 3.10 39.34
N GLY A 115 18.19 2.67 38.33
CA GLY A 115 18.05 1.26 37.97
C GLY A 115 19.37 0.68 37.47
N GLU A 116 19.53 -0.64 37.54
CA GLU A 116 20.68 -1.31 36.90
C GLU A 116 20.54 -1.34 35.37
N MET A 117 19.32 -1.27 34.86
CA MET A 117 18.96 -1.32 33.44
C MET A 117 17.75 -0.43 33.16
N THR A 118 17.54 -0.13 31.89
CA THR A 118 16.30 0.51 31.41
C THR A 118 15.08 -0.38 31.68
N PRO A 119 13.89 0.21 31.91
CA PRO A 119 12.64 -0.55 32.03
C PRO A 119 12.38 -1.41 30.78
N ARG A 120 11.90 -2.63 30.97
CA ARG A 120 11.66 -3.61 29.89
C ARG A 120 10.23 -4.13 29.89
N THR A 121 9.72 -4.51 31.06
CA THR A 121 8.38 -5.06 31.22
C THR A 121 7.31 -4.11 30.68
N GLU A 122 7.49 -2.82 30.92
CA GLU A 122 6.57 -1.76 30.49
C GLU A 122 6.73 -1.39 29.00
N SER A 123 7.74 -1.91 28.29
CA SER A 123 7.92 -1.59 26.86
C SER A 123 6.85 -2.26 26.01
N ILE A 124 6.10 -1.50 25.23
CA ILE A 124 5.11 -2.03 24.28
C ILE A 124 5.85 -2.62 23.08
N VAL A 125 6.17 -3.91 23.14
CA VAL A 125 6.93 -4.68 22.12
C VAL A 125 6.52 -6.14 22.16
N THR A 126 6.70 -6.84 21.04
CA THR A 126 6.79 -8.30 21.03
C THR A 126 8.21 -8.68 21.44
N ASN A 127 8.37 -9.52 22.46
CA ASN A 127 9.68 -9.97 22.92
C ASN A 127 9.60 -11.38 23.54
N PRO A 128 9.99 -12.44 22.79
CA PRO A 128 9.98 -13.81 23.28
C PRO A 128 10.87 -14.05 24.51
N PHE A 129 11.92 -13.25 24.71
CA PHE A 129 12.83 -13.39 25.87
C PHE A 129 12.23 -12.83 27.16
N GLU A 130 11.35 -11.83 27.05
CA GLU A 130 10.57 -11.27 28.16
C GLU A 130 9.18 -11.93 28.27
N GLY A 131 8.87 -12.87 27.35
CA GLY A 131 7.60 -13.59 27.31
C GLY A 131 6.42 -12.75 26.80
N LYS A 132 6.68 -11.65 26.07
CA LYS A 132 5.66 -10.78 25.49
C LYS A 132 5.27 -11.26 24.10
N THR A 133 4.00 -11.56 23.91
CA THR A 133 3.44 -12.02 22.63
C THR A 133 2.85 -10.87 21.81
N ASP A 134 2.38 -11.17 20.61
CA ASP A 134 1.67 -10.19 19.77
C ASP A 134 0.36 -9.74 20.43
N GLU A 135 -0.34 -10.64 21.14
CA GLU A 135 -1.53 -10.28 21.91
C GLU A 135 -1.21 -9.33 23.07
N ASP A 136 -0.05 -9.48 23.73
CA ASP A 136 0.38 -8.52 24.76
C ASP A 136 0.66 -7.15 24.13
N PHE A 137 1.33 -7.12 22.98
CA PHE A 137 1.60 -5.87 22.25
C PHE A 137 0.29 -5.16 21.85
N GLU A 138 -0.67 -5.88 21.26
CA GLU A 138 -1.98 -5.37 20.88
C GLU A 138 -2.73 -4.77 22.09
N ALA A 139 -2.83 -5.52 23.18
CA ALA A 139 -3.55 -5.08 24.38
C ALA A 139 -2.92 -3.83 25.02
N GLU A 140 -1.59 -3.77 25.08
CA GLU A 140 -0.89 -2.60 25.63
C GLU A 140 -0.97 -1.38 24.72
N LEU A 141 -0.99 -1.59 23.40
CA LEU A 141 -1.18 -0.52 22.42
C LEU A 141 -2.62 0.04 22.47
N GLU A 142 -3.63 -0.84 22.62
CA GLU A 142 -5.02 -0.44 22.86
C GLU A 142 -5.16 0.36 24.17
N GLU A 143 -4.50 -0.07 25.26
CA GLU A 143 -4.47 0.67 26.53
C GLU A 143 -3.90 2.08 26.32
N ALA A 144 -2.80 2.19 25.57
CA ALA A 144 -2.19 3.47 25.23
C ALA A 144 -3.14 4.37 24.43
N PHE A 145 -3.78 3.84 23.39
CA PHE A 145 -4.77 4.59 22.62
C PHE A 145 -5.97 5.02 23.47
N THR A 146 -6.42 4.18 24.40
CA THR A 146 -7.52 4.51 25.32
C THR A 146 -7.17 5.70 26.20
N VAL A 147 -5.94 5.75 26.74
CA VAL A 147 -5.47 6.91 27.52
C VAL A 147 -5.34 8.16 26.64
N ILE A 148 -4.84 8.02 25.41
CA ILE A 148 -4.79 9.12 24.44
C ILE A 148 -6.19 9.68 24.17
N LYS A 149 -7.18 8.81 23.92
CA LYS A 149 -8.56 9.24 23.68
C LYS A 149 -9.14 10.00 24.85
N ARG A 150 -8.90 9.53 26.07
CA ARG A 150 -9.37 10.22 27.29
C ARG A 150 -8.74 11.61 27.41
N ALA A 151 -7.44 11.73 27.12
CA ALA A 151 -6.71 12.99 27.21
C ALA A 151 -7.11 14.00 26.12
N LEU A 152 -7.57 13.52 24.96
CA LEU A 152 -8.05 14.35 23.86
C LEU A 152 -9.41 14.98 24.14
N THR A 153 -9.61 16.17 23.58
CA THR A 153 -10.95 16.77 23.47
C THR A 153 -11.85 16.01 22.49
N GLU A 154 -13.16 16.27 22.52
CA GLU A 154 -14.13 15.62 21.62
C GLU A 154 -13.79 15.82 20.13
N ASP A 155 -13.32 17.01 19.75
CA ASP A 155 -12.85 17.34 18.40
C ASP A 155 -11.34 17.10 18.22
N GLY A 156 -10.71 16.42 19.16
CA GLY A 156 -9.28 16.17 19.21
C GLY A 156 -8.77 15.31 18.06
N VAL A 157 -7.47 15.41 17.79
CA VAL A 157 -6.79 14.66 16.72
C VAL A 157 -5.68 13.78 17.30
N LEU A 158 -5.70 12.50 16.95
CA LEU A 158 -4.55 11.63 17.08
C LEU A 158 -3.87 11.52 15.71
N ALA A 159 -2.60 11.90 15.62
CA ALA A 159 -1.77 11.67 14.44
C ALA A 159 -0.57 10.81 14.82
N PHE A 160 -0.33 9.73 14.07
CA PHE A 160 0.83 8.89 14.32
C PHE A 160 1.41 8.28 13.06
N THR A 161 2.72 8.09 13.08
CA THR A 161 3.45 7.36 12.03
C THR A 161 3.28 5.87 12.24
N TYR A 162 3.12 5.13 11.14
CA TYR A 162 3.15 3.68 11.18
C TYR A 162 3.82 3.09 9.94
N HIS A 163 4.57 2.01 10.16
CA HIS A 163 5.29 1.27 9.13
C HIS A 163 5.13 -0.23 9.32
N HIS A 164 4.49 -0.91 8.37
CA HIS A 164 4.51 -2.37 8.32
C HIS A 164 4.25 -2.90 6.90
N SER A 165 4.95 -3.98 6.53
CA SER A 165 4.80 -4.63 5.21
C SER A 165 3.69 -5.67 5.15
N ASP A 166 3.25 -6.20 6.30
CA ASP A 166 2.25 -7.26 6.40
C ASP A 166 0.85 -6.74 6.78
N SER A 167 -0.16 -7.29 6.11
CA SER A 167 -1.59 -7.07 6.34
C SER A 167 -2.08 -7.44 7.75
N GLU A 168 -1.48 -8.44 8.38
CA GLU A 168 -1.90 -8.90 9.72
C GLU A 168 -1.69 -7.81 10.76
N SER A 169 -0.51 -7.20 10.80
CA SER A 169 -0.18 -6.10 11.70
C SER A 169 -1.00 -4.84 11.45
N TRP A 170 -1.41 -4.59 10.20
CA TRP A 170 -2.34 -3.50 9.89
C TRP A 170 -3.75 -3.78 10.43
N GLY A 171 -4.20 -5.03 10.37
CA GLY A 171 -5.45 -5.48 10.99
C GLY A 171 -5.45 -5.23 12.50
N GLU A 172 -4.36 -5.59 13.16
CA GLU A 172 -4.14 -5.49 14.60
C GLU A 172 -4.06 -4.05 15.10
N LEU A 173 -3.30 -3.21 14.41
CA LEU A 173 -3.27 -1.78 14.67
C LEU A 173 -4.66 -1.16 14.54
N LEU A 174 -5.35 -1.47 13.45
CA LEU A 174 -6.66 -0.90 13.15
C LEU A 174 -7.72 -1.39 14.15
N GLU A 175 -7.62 -2.63 14.60
CA GLU A 175 -8.42 -3.20 15.69
C GLU A 175 -8.21 -2.39 16.98
N SER A 176 -6.97 -2.33 17.47
CA SER A 176 -6.59 -1.62 18.71
C SER A 176 -7.02 -0.15 18.68
N LEU A 177 -6.84 0.53 17.54
CA LEU A 177 -7.25 1.91 17.34
C LEU A 177 -8.78 2.07 17.39
N CYS A 178 -9.51 1.18 16.72
CA CYS A 178 -10.96 1.28 16.63
C CYS A 178 -11.69 0.81 17.91
N GLU A 179 -11.13 -0.16 18.64
CA GLU A 179 -11.62 -0.61 19.96
C GLU A 179 -11.43 0.46 21.03
N ALA A 180 -10.28 1.16 21.02
CA ALA A 180 -10.11 2.38 21.80
C ALA A 180 -11.16 3.46 21.44
N GLY A 181 -11.78 3.35 20.26
CA GLY A 181 -12.89 4.19 19.79
C GLY A 181 -12.43 5.42 19.02
N PHE A 182 -11.41 5.24 18.19
CA PHE A 182 -11.06 6.18 17.14
C PHE A 182 -11.60 5.76 15.78
N GLU A 183 -11.85 6.74 14.91
CA GLU A 183 -12.08 6.53 13.48
C GLU A 183 -10.89 7.11 12.71
N VAL A 184 -10.40 6.36 11.71
CA VAL A 184 -9.39 6.89 10.79
C VAL A 184 -10.07 7.91 9.89
N THR A 185 -9.54 9.13 9.82
CA THR A 185 -10.14 10.24 9.05
C THR A 185 -9.27 10.72 7.89
N ALA A 186 -7.96 10.51 7.98
CA ALA A 186 -7.03 10.74 6.89
C ALA A 186 -5.79 9.85 7.02
N SER A 187 -5.08 9.71 5.91
CA SER A 187 -3.82 8.98 5.79
C SER A 187 -2.92 9.73 4.83
N TYR A 188 -1.66 9.93 5.21
CA TYR A 188 -0.67 10.63 4.38
C TYR A 188 0.57 9.75 4.21
N PRO A 189 0.92 9.32 2.99
CA PRO A 189 2.18 8.65 2.75
C PRO A 189 3.33 9.64 2.96
N ILE A 190 4.42 9.14 3.50
CA ILE A 190 5.68 9.86 3.59
C ILE A 190 6.77 8.97 3.02
N ALA A 191 7.56 9.53 2.11
CA ALA A 191 8.79 8.91 1.66
C ALA A 191 9.76 8.81 2.84
N ALA A 192 9.97 7.60 3.36
CA ALA A 192 10.99 7.37 4.37
C ALA A 192 12.35 7.43 3.66
N ASP A 193 13.21 8.36 4.09
CA ASP A 193 14.48 8.62 3.43
C ASP A 193 15.45 7.43 3.60
N VAL A 194 16.10 7.02 2.51
CA VAL A 194 16.79 5.73 2.25
C VAL A 194 18.11 5.52 3.04
N ASN A 195 18.27 6.13 4.21
CA ASN A 195 19.47 5.96 5.03
C ASN A 195 19.32 4.88 6.11
N LYS A 196 18.67 3.75 5.79
CA LYS A 196 18.81 2.54 6.60
C LYS A 196 20.20 1.95 6.36
N PHE A 197 20.89 1.55 7.43
CA PHE A 197 22.24 0.97 7.41
C PHE A 197 22.32 -0.43 6.74
N ILE A 198 21.34 -0.81 5.93
CA ILE A 198 21.18 -2.11 5.30
C ILE A 198 21.03 -1.88 3.79
N THR A 199 21.94 -2.47 3.01
CA THR A 199 21.93 -2.39 1.54
C THR A 199 20.75 -3.18 0.97
N GLY A 200 19.75 -2.48 0.41
CA GLY A 200 18.67 -3.05 -0.39
C GLY A 200 17.78 -1.95 -0.99
N GLU A 201 17.40 -2.09 -2.27
CA GLU A 201 16.46 -1.20 -2.98
C GLU A 201 15.00 -1.54 -2.65
N ALA A 202 14.63 -1.52 -1.37
CA ALA A 202 13.21 -1.53 -1.00
C ALA A 202 12.83 -0.09 -0.68
N VAL A 203 11.99 0.52 -1.52
CA VAL A 203 11.33 1.78 -1.17
C VAL A 203 10.32 1.44 -0.08
N GLU A 204 10.70 1.65 1.17
CA GLU A 204 9.87 1.49 2.36
C GLU A 204 9.21 2.83 2.67
N PHE A 205 7.88 2.87 2.69
CA PHE A 205 7.10 4.08 3.00
C PHE A 205 6.57 4.04 4.42
N ASP A 206 6.54 5.20 5.07
CA ASP A 206 5.84 5.40 6.33
C ASP A 206 4.50 6.07 6.05
N ILE A 207 3.49 5.78 6.86
CA ILE A 207 2.17 6.41 6.74
C ILE A 207 1.90 7.21 8.00
N ILE A 208 1.51 8.48 7.87
CA ILE A 208 0.81 9.18 8.95
C ILE A 208 -0.66 8.79 8.90
N ILE A 209 -1.14 8.15 9.95
CA ILE A 209 -2.56 7.94 10.19
C ILE A 209 -3.08 9.08 11.04
N VAL A 210 -4.19 9.68 10.61
CA VAL A 210 -4.92 10.70 11.37
C VAL A 210 -6.26 10.12 11.79
N ALA A 211 -6.46 10.02 13.09
CA ALA A 211 -7.65 9.45 13.69
C ALA A 211 -8.33 10.46 14.63
N ARG A 212 -9.65 10.36 14.77
CA ARG A 212 -10.46 11.22 15.64
C ARG A 212 -11.34 10.37 16.56
N PRO A 213 -11.61 10.82 17.80
CA PRO A 213 -12.58 10.14 18.66
C PRO A 213 -13.91 9.95 17.94
N SER A 214 -14.47 8.75 18.01
CA SER A 214 -15.78 8.43 17.42
C SER A 214 -16.61 7.64 18.41
N GLN A 215 -17.91 7.95 18.50
CA GLN A 215 -18.85 7.29 19.42
C GLN A 215 -19.89 6.42 18.70
N ASP A 216 -20.11 6.66 17.40
CA ASP A 216 -21.16 6.00 16.64
C ASP A 216 -20.56 5.16 15.51
N ARG A 217 -20.84 3.85 15.51
CA ARG A 217 -20.52 2.95 14.40
C ARG A 217 -21.79 2.57 13.68
N GLU A 218 -21.83 2.77 12.37
CA GLU A 218 -23.00 2.40 11.57
C GLU A 218 -22.92 0.93 11.13
N PRO A 219 -23.99 0.12 11.29
CA PRO A 219 -24.00 -1.23 10.74
C PRO A 219 -23.94 -1.25 9.22
N VAL A 220 -23.12 -2.13 8.65
CA VAL A 220 -22.99 -2.29 7.20
C VAL A 220 -22.83 -3.76 6.82
N SER A 221 -23.33 -4.17 5.66
CA SER A 221 -22.96 -5.49 5.10
C SER A 221 -21.61 -5.40 4.41
N TRP A 222 -20.80 -6.46 4.52
CA TRP A 222 -19.53 -6.59 3.83
C TRP A 222 -19.67 -6.29 2.33
N ARG A 223 -20.70 -6.83 1.68
CA ARG A 223 -20.98 -6.57 0.26
C ARG A 223 -21.16 -5.07 -0.07
N ASN A 224 -21.73 -4.29 0.83
CA ASN A 224 -21.89 -2.85 0.63
C ASN A 224 -20.58 -2.11 0.92
N LEU A 225 -19.88 -2.48 1.99
CA LEU A 225 -18.59 -1.91 2.35
C LEU A 225 -17.55 -2.17 1.26
N ARG A 226 -17.40 -3.42 0.81
CA ARG A 226 -16.54 -3.82 -0.33
C ARG A 226 -16.78 -2.97 -1.57
N ARG A 227 -18.05 -2.72 -1.92
CA ARG A 227 -18.38 -1.85 -3.07
C ARG A 227 -17.96 -0.41 -2.87
N ARG A 228 -18.08 0.14 -1.66
CA ARG A 228 -17.60 1.50 -1.34
C ARG A 228 -16.09 1.55 -1.41
N ILE A 229 -15.40 0.59 -0.81
CA ILE A 229 -13.94 0.48 -0.82
C ILE A 229 -13.43 0.43 -2.27
N ILE A 230 -13.91 -0.50 -3.10
CA ILE A 230 -13.53 -0.62 -4.51
C ILE A 230 -13.75 0.70 -5.27
N LYS A 231 -14.88 1.37 -5.02
CA LYS A 231 -15.17 2.64 -5.67
C LYS A 231 -14.17 3.73 -5.24
N THR A 232 -13.98 3.88 -3.94
CA THR A 232 -13.09 4.90 -3.37
C THR A 232 -11.64 4.67 -3.76
N THR A 233 -11.16 3.42 -3.77
CA THR A 233 -9.80 3.08 -4.19
C THR A 233 -9.62 3.36 -5.67
N LYS A 234 -10.53 2.92 -6.55
CA LYS A 234 -10.48 3.26 -7.99
C LYS A 234 -10.50 4.76 -8.26
N GLU A 235 -11.36 5.52 -7.58
CA GLU A 235 -11.40 6.99 -7.72
C GLU A 235 -10.10 7.64 -7.24
N THR A 236 -9.51 7.12 -6.15
CA THR A 236 -8.22 7.58 -5.62
C THR A 236 -7.10 7.26 -6.59
N HIS A 237 -7.06 6.04 -7.11
CA HIS A 237 -6.13 5.60 -8.14
C HIS A 237 -6.12 6.55 -9.33
N MET A 238 -7.30 6.78 -9.93
CA MET A 238 -7.43 7.63 -11.12
C MET A 238 -6.95 9.06 -10.86
N ARG A 239 -7.22 9.61 -9.66
CA ARG A 239 -6.78 10.96 -9.31
C ARG A 239 -5.27 11.08 -9.13
N LEU A 240 -4.62 10.03 -8.64
CA LEU A 240 -3.19 10.04 -8.30
C LEU A 240 -2.31 9.57 -9.46
N ALA A 241 -2.80 8.64 -10.29
CA ALA A 241 -2.12 8.13 -11.48
C ALA A 241 -1.95 9.17 -12.60
N ASP A 242 -2.57 10.35 -12.47
CA ASP A 242 -2.33 11.52 -13.32
C ASP A 242 -1.20 12.41 -12.80
N SER A 243 -0.79 12.26 -11.53
CA SER A 243 0.39 12.92 -10.98
C SER A 243 1.65 12.15 -11.35
N GLN A 244 2.63 12.79 -11.99
CA GLN A 244 3.90 12.14 -12.39
C GLN A 244 4.87 11.91 -11.22
N GLU A 245 4.47 12.26 -10.00
CA GLU A 245 5.35 12.32 -8.82
C GLU A 245 5.22 11.12 -7.89
N LEU A 246 4.14 10.34 -8.01
CA LEU A 246 3.86 9.20 -7.12
C LEU A 246 4.12 7.87 -7.82
N SER A 247 4.80 6.96 -7.13
CA SER A 247 4.97 5.57 -7.57
C SER A 247 3.71 4.74 -7.32
N GLU A 248 3.62 3.54 -7.92
CA GLU A 248 2.51 2.61 -7.66
C GLU A 248 2.43 2.19 -6.18
N GLY A 249 3.59 2.07 -5.50
CA GLY A 249 3.63 1.81 -4.07
C GLY A 249 3.01 2.95 -3.26
N ASP A 250 3.27 4.21 -3.65
CA ASP A 250 2.69 5.39 -3.02
C ASP A 250 1.15 5.41 -3.16
N ILE A 251 0.66 5.08 -4.36
CA ILE A 251 -0.76 5.06 -4.66
C ILE A 251 -1.46 3.96 -3.85
N GLY A 252 -0.89 2.75 -3.82
CA GLY A 252 -1.45 1.63 -3.04
C GLY A 252 -1.52 1.92 -1.55
N VAL A 253 -0.52 2.61 -1.00
CA VAL A 253 -0.52 3.08 0.39
C VAL A 253 -1.65 4.09 0.66
N ILE A 254 -1.86 5.06 -0.23
CA ILE A 254 -2.96 6.03 -0.09
C ILE A 254 -4.32 5.33 -0.19
N GLU A 255 -4.47 4.39 -1.12
CA GLU A 255 -5.68 3.59 -1.30
C GLU A 255 -6.00 2.75 -0.05
N MET A 256 -4.97 2.17 0.57
CA MET A 256 -5.11 1.45 1.84
C MET A 256 -5.69 2.34 2.93
N GLY A 257 -5.11 3.53 3.13
CA GLY A 257 -5.62 4.47 4.13
C GLY A 257 -7.05 4.96 3.84
N ARG A 258 -7.44 5.06 2.56
CA ARG A 258 -8.84 5.31 2.16
C ARG A 258 -9.76 4.14 2.49
N ALA A 259 -9.30 2.92 2.31
CA ALA A 259 -10.05 1.73 2.68
C ALA A 259 -10.23 1.64 4.21
N PHE A 260 -9.20 1.95 4.99
CA PHE A 260 -9.28 2.03 6.46
C PHE A 260 -10.23 3.13 6.94
N HIS A 261 -10.26 4.28 6.26
CA HIS A 261 -11.26 5.32 6.53
C HIS A 261 -12.69 4.81 6.32
N GLU A 262 -12.95 4.08 5.22
CA GLU A 262 -14.29 3.51 4.97
C GLU A 262 -14.65 2.41 5.97
N TYR A 263 -13.71 1.54 6.34
CA TYR A 263 -13.95 0.48 7.30
C TYR A 263 -14.17 1.01 8.72
N SER A 264 -13.33 1.93 9.19
CA SER A 264 -13.33 2.36 10.61
C SER A 264 -14.67 2.95 11.04
N LYS A 265 -15.42 3.62 10.15
CA LYS A 265 -16.82 4.08 10.37
C LYS A 265 -17.79 2.97 10.81
N HIS A 266 -17.45 1.72 10.51
CA HIS A 266 -18.30 0.54 10.65
C HIS A 266 -17.68 -0.56 11.53
N HIS A 267 -16.52 -0.29 12.16
CA HIS A 267 -15.82 -1.27 12.99
C HIS A 267 -16.75 -1.88 14.06
N GLY A 268 -16.61 -3.19 14.29
CA GLY A 268 -17.49 -3.97 15.17
C GLY A 268 -18.93 -4.19 14.65
N ALA A 269 -19.28 -3.62 13.48
CA ALA A 269 -20.64 -3.66 12.92
C ALA A 269 -20.71 -4.07 11.43
N VAL A 270 -19.61 -4.59 10.87
CA VAL A 270 -19.55 -5.14 9.51
C VAL A 270 -20.05 -6.58 9.52
N ARG A 271 -21.09 -6.88 8.72
CA ARG A 271 -21.70 -8.23 8.65
C ARG A 271 -21.43 -8.96 7.35
N SER A 272 -20.99 -10.21 7.43
CA SER A 272 -20.93 -11.15 6.30
C SER A 272 -21.89 -12.32 6.56
N GLY A 273 -23.07 -12.28 5.94
CA GLY A 273 -24.14 -13.20 6.30
C GLY A 273 -24.62 -12.95 7.73
N ASP A 274 -24.52 -13.96 8.60
CA ASP A 274 -24.93 -13.92 10.00
C ASP A 274 -23.78 -13.62 10.99
N THR A 275 -22.54 -13.49 10.51
CA THR A 275 -21.37 -13.19 11.36
C THR A 275 -20.96 -11.72 11.26
N ILE A 276 -20.36 -11.21 12.35
CA ILE A 276 -19.65 -9.93 12.36
C ILE A 276 -18.20 -10.22 12.01
N MET A 277 -17.63 -9.43 11.09
CA MET A 277 -16.23 -9.57 10.70
C MET A 277 -15.31 -8.84 11.67
N THR A 278 -14.17 -9.42 11.99
CA THR A 278 -13.11 -8.76 12.77
C THR A 278 -12.37 -7.71 11.93
N ALA A 279 -11.58 -6.86 12.56
CA ALA A 279 -10.70 -5.94 11.83
C ALA A 279 -9.68 -6.67 10.97
N LYS A 280 -9.06 -7.73 11.52
CA LYS A 280 -8.11 -8.59 10.79
C LYS A 280 -8.74 -9.17 9.51
N GLU A 281 -9.95 -9.73 9.59
CA GLU A 281 -10.66 -10.27 8.44
C GLU A 281 -10.97 -9.22 7.37
N VAL A 282 -11.44 -8.03 7.78
CA VAL A 282 -11.75 -6.96 6.82
C VAL A 282 -10.48 -6.41 6.18
N VAL A 283 -9.40 -6.22 6.92
CA VAL A 283 -8.11 -5.77 6.37
C VAL A 283 -7.56 -6.78 5.37
N GLN A 284 -7.62 -8.08 5.68
CA GLN A 284 -7.20 -9.12 4.74
C GLN A 284 -7.96 -9.06 3.41
N GLU A 285 -9.28 -8.85 3.46
CA GLU A 285 -10.10 -8.68 2.27
C GLU A 285 -9.80 -7.38 1.50
N ILE A 286 -9.49 -6.28 2.20
CA ILE A 286 -9.03 -5.02 1.59
C ILE A 286 -7.73 -5.25 0.82
N TYR A 287 -6.77 -5.96 1.42
CA TYR A 287 -5.53 -6.34 0.75
C TYR A 287 -5.79 -7.16 -0.51
N GLY A 288 -6.71 -8.13 -0.45
CA GLY A 288 -7.13 -8.90 -1.62
C GLY A 288 -7.67 -8.01 -2.74
N ILE A 289 -8.52 -7.03 -2.44
CA ILE A 289 -9.05 -6.07 -3.42
C ILE A 289 -7.93 -5.25 -4.08
N LEU A 290 -6.96 -4.79 -3.29
CA LEU A 290 -5.85 -3.98 -3.78
C LEU A 290 -4.86 -4.82 -4.61
N GLN A 291 -4.62 -6.08 -4.22
CA GLN A 291 -3.80 -7.02 -4.98
C GLN A 291 -4.47 -7.43 -6.30
N GLU A 292 -5.77 -7.75 -6.30
CA GLU A 292 -6.53 -8.07 -7.52
C GLU A 292 -6.48 -6.94 -8.56
N ALA A 293 -6.50 -5.68 -8.11
CA ALA A 293 -6.34 -4.53 -9.01
C ALA A 293 -4.92 -4.44 -9.62
N SER A 294 -3.89 -4.85 -8.86
CA SER A 294 -2.49 -4.87 -9.31
C SER A 294 -2.10 -6.10 -10.16
N ASP A 295 -2.87 -7.19 -10.10
CA ASP A 295 -2.62 -8.44 -10.82
C ASP A 295 -3.21 -8.50 -12.24
N VAL A 296 -3.98 -7.48 -12.64
CA VAL A 296 -4.53 -7.34 -13.99
C VAL A 296 -3.38 -7.41 -15.02
N GLY A 297 -3.40 -8.42 -15.90
CA GLY A 297 -2.35 -8.67 -16.90
C GLY A 297 -2.71 -8.13 -18.29
N GLU A 298 -1.83 -8.32 -19.27
CA GLU A 298 -2.10 -7.92 -20.66
C GLU A 298 -3.37 -8.55 -21.25
N LEU A 299 -3.77 -9.72 -20.73
CA LEU A 299 -4.96 -10.45 -21.16
C LEU A 299 -6.24 -9.76 -20.71
N ASP A 300 -6.31 -9.38 -19.45
CA ASP A 300 -7.47 -8.75 -18.82
C ASP A 300 -7.74 -7.38 -19.45
N VAL A 301 -6.68 -6.57 -19.61
CA VAL A 301 -6.77 -5.28 -20.32
C VAL A 301 -7.26 -5.46 -21.75
N TYR A 302 -6.78 -6.49 -22.45
CA TYR A 302 -7.20 -6.75 -23.82
C TYR A 302 -8.69 -7.14 -23.89
N LEU A 303 -9.18 -7.98 -22.98
CA LEU A 303 -10.58 -8.40 -22.92
C LEU A 303 -11.51 -7.23 -22.57
N ASP A 304 -11.11 -6.39 -21.63
CA ASP A 304 -11.86 -5.18 -21.26
C ASP A 304 -11.99 -4.21 -22.45
N LEU A 305 -10.89 -3.97 -23.17
CA LEU A 305 -10.92 -3.15 -24.39
C LEU A 305 -11.79 -3.78 -25.48
N LEU A 306 -11.80 -5.10 -25.58
CA LEU A 306 -12.58 -5.83 -26.58
C LEU A 306 -14.08 -5.77 -26.30
N ALA A 307 -14.47 -5.68 -25.02
CA ALA A 307 -15.86 -5.51 -24.59
C ALA A 307 -16.38 -4.07 -24.78
N MET A 308 -15.49 -3.10 -25.01
CA MET A 308 -15.87 -1.72 -25.31
C MET A 308 -16.36 -1.57 -26.75
N SER A 309 -17.34 -0.68 -26.95
CA SER A 309 -17.91 -0.42 -28.27
C SER A 309 -16.99 0.41 -29.19
N ASP A 310 -16.19 1.32 -28.62
CA ASP A 310 -15.23 2.15 -29.35
C ASP A 310 -14.02 2.47 -28.44
N PRO A 311 -13.11 1.50 -28.21
CA PRO A 311 -11.98 1.69 -27.32
C PRO A 311 -10.95 2.66 -27.89
N SER A 312 -10.45 3.57 -27.06
CA SER A 312 -9.43 4.56 -27.44
C SER A 312 -8.07 4.26 -26.83
N TYR A 313 -7.01 4.93 -27.32
CA TYR A 313 -5.68 4.83 -26.72
C TYR A 313 -5.65 5.35 -25.27
N SER A 314 -6.57 6.27 -24.92
CA SER A 314 -6.75 6.72 -23.55
C SER A 314 -7.28 5.60 -22.66
N ASP A 315 -8.21 4.78 -23.16
CA ASP A 315 -8.77 3.65 -22.43
C ASP A 315 -7.73 2.55 -22.23
N LEU A 316 -6.91 2.26 -23.25
CA LEU A 316 -5.77 1.34 -23.11
C LEU A 316 -4.82 1.84 -22.03
N ASN A 317 -4.39 3.10 -22.10
CA ASN A 317 -3.51 3.66 -21.07
C ASN A 317 -4.17 3.63 -19.69
N MET A 318 -5.47 3.91 -19.60
CA MET A 318 -6.22 3.89 -18.36
C MET A 318 -6.32 2.49 -17.75
N LEU A 319 -6.54 1.47 -18.57
CA LEU A 319 -6.65 0.07 -18.13
C LEU A 319 -5.29 -0.57 -17.87
N SER A 320 -4.22 -0.15 -18.55
CA SER A 320 -2.86 -0.64 -18.31
C SER A 320 -2.18 0.04 -17.11
N LYS A 321 -2.56 1.27 -16.76
CA LYS A 321 -2.02 2.01 -15.61
C LYS A 321 -2.32 1.27 -14.29
N GLY A 322 -1.32 1.08 -13.45
CA GLY A 322 -1.48 0.39 -12.16
C GLY A 322 -1.60 -1.13 -12.24
N THR A 323 -1.37 -1.73 -13.40
CA THR A 323 -1.53 -3.17 -13.64
C THR A 323 -0.20 -3.82 -14.06
N LYS A 324 -0.14 -5.16 -14.09
CA LYS A 324 0.99 -5.89 -14.71
C LYS A 324 1.00 -5.81 -16.24
N ALA A 325 -0.04 -5.23 -16.86
CA ALA A 325 -0.12 -5.10 -18.30
C ALA A 325 0.86 -4.06 -18.85
N ASP A 326 1.86 -4.52 -19.61
CA ASP A 326 2.75 -3.63 -20.34
C ASP A 326 2.20 -3.35 -21.75
N ALA A 327 1.89 -2.08 -22.03
CA ALA A 327 1.40 -1.64 -23.34
C ALA A 327 2.39 -1.97 -24.47
N GLU A 328 3.71 -1.87 -24.24
CA GLU A 328 4.69 -2.25 -25.27
C GLU A 328 4.73 -3.77 -25.49
N SER A 329 4.59 -4.57 -24.44
CA SER A 329 4.37 -6.02 -24.53
C SER A 329 3.12 -6.36 -25.33
N MET A 330 1.98 -5.72 -25.04
CA MET A 330 0.73 -5.86 -25.81
C MET A 330 0.92 -5.50 -27.29
N ARG A 331 1.63 -4.40 -27.57
CA ARG A 331 1.95 -3.95 -28.94
C ARG A 331 2.88 -4.92 -29.67
N ARG A 332 3.90 -5.45 -28.98
CA ARG A 332 4.81 -6.48 -29.49
C ARG A 332 4.07 -7.77 -29.80
N MET A 333 3.09 -8.11 -28.96
CA MET A 333 2.17 -9.21 -29.21
C MET A 333 1.16 -8.94 -30.33
N LYS A 334 1.12 -7.72 -30.90
CA LYS A 334 0.12 -7.31 -31.89
C LYS A 334 -1.32 -7.36 -31.37
N LEU A 335 -1.52 -7.18 -30.05
CA LEU A 335 -2.86 -7.08 -29.44
C LEU A 335 -3.53 -5.75 -29.76
N TYR A 336 -2.76 -4.72 -30.10
CA TYR A 336 -3.26 -3.47 -30.65
C TYR A 336 -2.24 -2.81 -31.58
N ARG A 337 -2.71 -1.82 -32.35
CA ARG A 337 -1.88 -0.82 -33.02
C ARG A 337 -2.57 0.54 -33.00
N ILE A 338 -1.80 1.60 -33.23
CA ILE A 338 -2.33 2.93 -33.51
C ILE A 338 -2.19 3.20 -35.00
N GLU A 339 -3.30 3.55 -35.63
CA GLU A 339 -3.38 3.89 -37.05
C GLU A 339 -4.27 5.13 -37.18
N ASP A 340 -3.76 6.18 -37.83
CA ASP A 340 -4.44 7.49 -37.95
C ASP A 340 -4.96 8.08 -36.61
N GLY A 341 -4.26 7.79 -35.52
CA GLY A 341 -4.61 8.27 -34.17
C GLY A 341 -5.71 7.47 -33.47
N GLN A 342 -6.23 6.41 -34.10
CA GLN A 342 -7.22 5.51 -33.51
C GLN A 342 -6.57 4.23 -33.00
N LEU A 343 -7.10 3.71 -31.89
CA LEU A 343 -6.70 2.41 -31.36
C LEU A 343 -7.41 1.32 -32.17
N ILE A 344 -6.64 0.44 -32.79
CA ILE A 344 -7.16 -0.74 -33.49
C ILE A 344 -6.72 -1.98 -32.73
N LEU A 345 -7.68 -2.74 -32.22
CA LEU A 345 -7.42 -4.01 -31.56
C LEU A 345 -7.05 -5.09 -32.57
N GLY A 346 -5.99 -5.84 -32.28
CA GLY A 346 -5.57 -7.00 -33.04
C GLY A 346 -6.44 -8.20 -32.68
N THR A 347 -7.51 -8.42 -33.43
CA THR A 347 -8.44 -9.54 -33.26
C THR A 347 -8.15 -10.67 -34.26
N TRP A 348 -8.99 -11.72 -34.28
CA TRP A 348 -8.89 -12.80 -35.25
C TRP A 348 -9.15 -12.36 -36.70
N ASN A 349 -9.75 -11.18 -36.90
CA ASN A 349 -9.97 -10.57 -38.20
C ASN A 349 -8.85 -9.63 -38.64
N ASP A 350 -7.86 -9.39 -37.77
CA ASP A 350 -6.74 -8.52 -38.08
C ASP A 350 -5.58 -9.29 -38.74
N PRO A 351 -5.21 -8.98 -40.00
CA PRO A 351 -4.14 -9.69 -40.70
C PRO A 351 -2.78 -9.62 -40.00
N GLN A 352 -2.47 -8.51 -39.30
CA GLN A 352 -1.19 -8.37 -38.60
C GLN A 352 -1.11 -9.26 -37.37
N ARG A 353 -2.20 -9.34 -36.59
CA ARG A 353 -2.32 -10.27 -35.46
C ARG A 353 -2.23 -11.73 -35.91
N ILE A 354 -2.94 -12.11 -36.97
CA ILE A 354 -2.91 -13.49 -37.50
C ILE A 354 -1.53 -13.84 -38.06
N ALA A 355 -0.85 -12.91 -38.74
CA ALA A 355 0.53 -13.13 -39.20
C ALA A 355 1.48 -13.37 -38.02
N TYR A 356 1.38 -12.58 -36.95
CA TYR A 356 2.16 -12.75 -35.74
C TYR A 356 1.97 -14.14 -35.10
N ILE A 357 0.72 -14.60 -34.98
CA ILE A 357 0.41 -15.92 -34.42
C ILE A 357 1.01 -17.02 -35.31
N ARG A 358 0.83 -16.95 -36.63
CA ARG A 358 1.38 -17.93 -37.59
C ARG A 358 2.89 -18.04 -37.56
N THR A 359 3.59 -16.91 -37.42
CA THR A 359 5.06 -16.91 -37.31
C THR A 359 5.51 -17.70 -36.08
N ARG A 360 4.80 -17.58 -34.95
CA ARG A 360 5.13 -18.36 -33.75
C ARG A 360 4.75 -19.83 -33.85
N LEU A 361 3.62 -20.15 -34.49
CA LEU A 361 3.25 -21.54 -34.78
C LEU A 361 4.24 -22.25 -35.72
N SER A 362 4.99 -21.49 -36.52
CA SER A 362 5.99 -22.02 -37.46
C SER A 362 7.42 -21.98 -36.91
N GLY A 363 7.63 -21.50 -35.68
CA GLY A 363 8.93 -21.36 -35.04
C GLY A 363 9.42 -22.63 -34.33
N ASP A 364 10.57 -22.53 -33.64
CA ASP A 364 11.23 -23.66 -32.98
C ASP A 364 10.45 -24.23 -31.77
N ASP A 365 9.50 -23.46 -31.21
CA ASP A 365 8.59 -23.91 -30.15
C ASP A 365 7.13 -23.47 -30.43
N PRO A 366 6.37 -24.23 -31.23
CA PRO A 366 4.99 -23.89 -31.55
C PRO A 366 4.01 -23.99 -30.36
N GLU A 367 4.39 -24.65 -29.27
CA GLU A 367 3.55 -24.73 -28.06
C GLU A 367 3.64 -23.45 -27.20
N SER A 368 4.61 -22.58 -27.49
CA SER A 368 4.78 -21.25 -26.85
C SER A 368 3.70 -20.21 -27.19
N VAL A 369 2.75 -20.54 -28.08
CA VAL A 369 1.63 -19.65 -28.40
C VAL A 369 0.66 -19.59 -27.22
N SER A 370 0.36 -18.38 -26.76
CA SER A 370 -0.55 -18.17 -25.62
C SER A 370 -1.95 -18.72 -25.90
N PRO A 371 -2.73 -19.09 -24.87
CA PRO A 371 -4.12 -19.54 -25.02
C PRO A 371 -4.97 -18.59 -25.87
N LEU A 372 -4.85 -17.27 -25.64
CA LEU A 372 -5.50 -16.23 -26.47
C LEU A 372 -5.12 -16.34 -27.95
N GLY A 373 -3.83 -16.55 -28.27
CA GLY A 373 -3.37 -16.72 -29.64
C GLY A 373 -3.92 -17.99 -30.29
N LYS A 374 -3.99 -19.10 -29.55
CA LYS A 374 -4.59 -20.36 -29.99
C LYS A 374 -6.08 -20.17 -30.31
N ALA A 375 -6.84 -19.56 -29.42
CA ALA A 375 -8.26 -19.27 -29.60
C ALA A 375 -8.54 -18.40 -30.83
N GLN A 376 -7.82 -17.28 -30.97
CA GLN A 376 -7.98 -16.38 -32.12
C GLN A 376 -7.61 -17.05 -33.45
N PHE A 377 -6.60 -17.92 -33.46
CA PHE A 377 -6.22 -18.67 -34.65
C PHE A 377 -7.28 -19.70 -35.04
N LEU A 378 -7.83 -20.46 -34.09
CA LEU A 378 -8.93 -21.39 -34.35
C LEU A 378 -10.14 -20.65 -34.92
N ARG A 379 -10.48 -19.49 -34.34
CA ARG A 379 -11.58 -18.66 -34.82
C ARG A 379 -11.37 -18.13 -36.24
N TYR A 380 -10.14 -17.76 -36.59
CA TYR A 380 -9.76 -17.38 -37.95
C TYR A 380 -9.84 -18.57 -38.93
N GLN A 381 -9.37 -19.75 -38.54
CA GLN A 381 -9.43 -20.95 -39.38
C GLN A 381 -10.88 -21.39 -39.65
N TYR A 382 -11.74 -21.26 -38.64
CA TYR A 382 -13.17 -21.51 -38.75
C TYR A 382 -13.82 -20.60 -39.80
N GLU A 383 -13.48 -19.32 -39.81
CA GLU A 383 -14.00 -18.34 -40.78
C GLU A 383 -13.54 -18.63 -42.22
N GLU A 384 -12.33 -19.18 -42.36
CA GLU A 384 -11.75 -19.58 -43.64
C GLU A 384 -12.27 -20.95 -44.14
N GLY A 385 -13.14 -21.62 -43.38
CA GLY A 385 -13.67 -22.94 -43.72
C GLY A 385 -12.60 -24.04 -43.71
N LYS A 386 -11.54 -23.88 -42.93
CA LYS A 386 -10.43 -24.85 -42.83
C LYS A 386 -10.68 -25.83 -41.69
N ALA A 387 -10.19 -27.06 -41.86
CA ALA A 387 -10.34 -28.10 -40.86
C ALA A 387 -9.60 -27.75 -39.56
N LEU A 388 -10.31 -27.84 -38.44
CA LEU A 388 -9.78 -27.51 -37.11
C LEU A 388 -9.24 -28.73 -36.36
N GLY A 389 -9.59 -29.95 -36.80
CA GLY A 389 -9.32 -31.19 -36.08
C GLY A 389 -7.85 -31.39 -35.71
N GLU A 390 -6.92 -31.13 -36.64
CA GLU A 390 -5.48 -31.27 -36.39
C GLU A 390 -4.97 -30.33 -35.27
N TRP A 391 -5.53 -29.13 -35.18
CA TRP A 391 -5.16 -28.15 -34.15
C TRP A 391 -5.84 -28.43 -32.82
N LEU A 392 -7.11 -28.83 -32.85
CA LEU A 392 -7.84 -29.22 -31.66
C LEU A 392 -7.25 -30.48 -31.04
N ASP A 393 -6.88 -31.50 -31.82
CA ASP A 393 -6.19 -32.69 -31.33
C ASP A 393 -4.84 -32.33 -30.70
N ARG A 394 -4.11 -31.39 -31.31
CA ARG A 394 -2.83 -30.90 -30.80
C ARG A 394 -2.95 -30.10 -29.50
N TRP A 395 -4.03 -29.35 -29.29
CA TRP A 395 -4.26 -28.50 -28.12
C TRP A 395 -5.33 -29.03 -27.16
N SER A 396 -5.72 -30.31 -27.32
CA SER A 396 -6.97 -30.92 -26.85
C SER A 396 -7.17 -30.97 -25.32
N ASP A 397 -6.17 -30.61 -24.53
CA ASP A 397 -6.25 -30.64 -23.06
C ASP A 397 -5.56 -29.43 -22.42
N THR A 398 -6.12 -28.24 -22.63
CA THR A 398 -5.79 -27.11 -21.75
C THR A 398 -7.07 -26.45 -21.28
N GLU A 399 -7.37 -26.62 -19.99
CA GLU A 399 -8.40 -25.88 -19.26
C GLU A 399 -8.33 -24.37 -19.57
N SER A 400 -7.10 -23.85 -19.74
CA SER A 400 -6.82 -22.48 -20.15
C SER A 400 -7.29 -22.07 -21.56
N LEU A 401 -7.41 -23.01 -22.52
CA LEU A 401 -7.97 -22.70 -23.85
C LEU A 401 -9.50 -22.62 -23.80
N ARG A 402 -10.14 -23.41 -22.94
CA ARG A 402 -11.60 -23.32 -22.72
C ARG A 402 -11.96 -22.02 -22.04
N ASP A 403 -11.28 -21.72 -20.94
CA ASP A 403 -11.45 -20.51 -20.15
C ASP A 403 -11.33 -19.25 -21.01
N ILE A 404 -10.28 -19.14 -21.84
CA ILE A 404 -10.14 -17.96 -22.70
C ILE A 404 -11.18 -17.88 -23.82
N CYS A 405 -11.70 -19.01 -24.31
CA CYS A 405 -12.77 -19.00 -25.31
C CYS A 405 -14.09 -18.52 -24.69
N GLU A 406 -14.38 -18.90 -23.45
CA GLU A 406 -15.55 -18.39 -22.71
C GLU A 406 -15.43 -16.87 -22.48
N GLN A 407 -14.27 -16.41 -21.99
CA GLN A 407 -14.01 -14.98 -21.79
C GLN A 407 -14.09 -14.17 -23.10
N LEU A 408 -13.60 -14.71 -24.22
CA LEU A 408 -13.73 -14.07 -25.54
C LEU A 408 -15.17 -14.06 -26.04
N ALA A 409 -15.96 -15.11 -25.79
CA ALA A 409 -17.38 -15.13 -26.12
C ALA A 409 -18.13 -14.04 -25.35
N ASP A 410 -17.84 -13.89 -24.06
CA ASP A 410 -18.44 -12.86 -23.21
C ASP A 410 -18.04 -11.45 -23.64
N ALA A 411 -16.75 -11.21 -23.90
CA ALA A 411 -16.25 -9.90 -24.31
C ALA A 411 -16.77 -9.47 -25.69
N THR A 412 -17.01 -10.40 -26.61
CA THR A 412 -17.30 -10.09 -28.02
C THR A 412 -18.75 -10.33 -28.42
N GLY A 413 -19.49 -11.13 -27.64
CA GLY A 413 -20.77 -11.71 -28.02
C GLY A 413 -20.68 -12.79 -29.11
N ASP A 414 -19.49 -13.25 -29.50
CA ASP A 414 -19.30 -14.28 -30.53
C ASP A 414 -19.29 -15.69 -29.95
N GLU A 415 -20.49 -16.30 -29.90
CA GLU A 415 -20.72 -17.69 -29.49
C GLU A 415 -19.94 -18.75 -30.30
N THR A 416 -19.28 -18.36 -31.38
CA THR A 416 -18.37 -19.27 -32.11
C THR A 416 -17.21 -19.71 -31.21
N PHE A 417 -16.71 -18.86 -30.31
CA PHE A 417 -15.63 -19.25 -29.40
C PHE A 417 -16.03 -20.42 -28.49
N ASN A 418 -17.25 -20.38 -27.92
CA ASN A 418 -17.81 -21.50 -27.15
C ASN A 418 -17.93 -22.78 -28.00
N ARG A 419 -18.31 -22.64 -29.28
CA ARG A 419 -18.41 -23.78 -30.21
C ARG A 419 -17.05 -24.39 -30.60
N LEU A 420 -15.97 -23.62 -30.60
CA LEU A 420 -14.63 -24.11 -30.92
C LEU A 420 -14.10 -25.10 -29.87
N VAL A 421 -14.53 -24.95 -28.61
CA VAL A 421 -14.05 -25.72 -27.45
C VAL A 421 -15.13 -26.57 -26.76
N GLY A 422 -16.35 -26.51 -27.28
CA GLY A 422 -17.56 -27.10 -26.72
C GLY A 422 -17.53 -28.63 -26.60
N SER A 423 -17.93 -29.07 -25.41
CA SER A 423 -18.18 -30.43 -24.91
C SER A 423 -19.40 -31.14 -25.53
N ASP A 424 -19.83 -30.74 -26.72
CA ASP A 424 -20.86 -31.46 -27.48
C ASP A 424 -20.16 -32.40 -28.49
N LYS A 425 -20.01 -33.67 -28.09
CA LYS A 425 -19.64 -34.77 -29.00
C LYS A 425 -20.77 -35.10 -29.97
N THR A 426 -21.25 -34.12 -30.72
CA THR A 426 -22.08 -34.32 -31.90
C THR A 426 -21.45 -33.56 -33.07
N PHE A 427 -20.24 -34.01 -33.42
CA PHE A 427 -19.56 -33.73 -34.68
C PHE A 427 -19.93 -34.79 -35.74
N ASP A 428 -21.19 -35.24 -35.75
CA ASP A 428 -21.82 -35.83 -36.92
C ASP A 428 -22.81 -34.78 -37.43
N GLU A 429 -22.74 -34.48 -38.72
CA GLU A 429 -23.47 -33.41 -39.42
C GLU A 429 -22.80 -32.03 -39.37
N TYR A 430 -21.81 -31.79 -40.22
CA TYR A 430 -21.90 -30.79 -41.31
C TYR A 430 -20.79 -31.08 -42.33
N GLN A 431 -21.18 -31.11 -43.61
CA GLN A 431 -20.44 -31.57 -44.79
C GLN A 431 -19.10 -30.87 -45.06
#